data_AF-A0AAD9PJN2-F1
#
_entry.id   AF-A0AAD9PJN2-F1
#
_cell.length_a   1.000
_cell.length_b   1.000
_cell.length_c   1.000
_cell.angle_alpha   90.00
_cell.angle_beta   90.00
_cell.angle_gamma   90.00
#
_symmetry.space_group_name_H-M   'P 1'
#
loop_
_entity.id
_entity.type
_entity.pdbx_description
1 polymer ?
#
loop_
_entity_poly.entity_id
_entity_poly.type
_entity_poly.pdbx_seq_one_letter_code
_entity_poly.pdbx_strand_id
1 'polypeptide(L)'
;MIKTTHCVWSLVFFVAGSWILAYGRYQICDFTQGTASLYDGKSKRYYCHLNNRAIIQATCPYYVKDERYRFYPAESDNYMISMEIQIVDKKRFINHRIISMSDILGTVSESVLSWSNFGEATHLTVTYPPDGILVAHEFYNFGFFCMRDGIDIHEHVRSFQNIKSQKATLTLTNKMGLNIPSGYIAASPIGLVDIQLEEFSVTHGCGDVPTKLFVNADVYLQDFKIRYCIIDIEKHPNVGFYCTGYLDPPNCFNEMYLSDSNIIGVAIEHLTTRERGDFIFINIQREHLYAPFSASCRCLDPLTKQVSAEIVIIRGTEHTCNIAEMSIKNRIKPYIGDWCDVVLKPGDTLRITFPPDNCTKDPSTNNLLRNKNATVPCFSFFSPWDAKEFVYVESKEETSTGKRYYMLPIKNVFGDNVFEVDDSKRKDGIVTIKYNISDSKETADPFRKLRYKWKYQCQNLPSENVTANISLVIVPTNAT
;
A
#
# COMPACT_ATOMS: atom_id res chain seq x y z
N MET A 1 -67.78 -11.85 11.94
CA MET A 1 -66.52 -12.61 12.11
C MET A 1 -66.26 -13.38 10.83
N ILE A 2 -64.99 -13.54 10.41
CA ILE A 2 -64.53 -14.12 9.12
C ILE A 2 -64.50 -13.10 7.97
N LYS A 3 -63.41 -12.31 7.87
CA LYS A 3 -62.91 -11.72 6.60
C LYS A 3 -61.51 -11.09 6.65
N THR A 4 -60.69 -11.32 7.68
CA THR A 4 -59.37 -10.67 7.85
C THR A 4 -58.16 -11.58 7.68
N THR A 5 -58.32 -12.89 7.47
CA THR A 5 -57.20 -13.86 7.46
C THR A 5 -56.45 -13.98 6.12
N HIS A 6 -56.98 -13.46 5.01
CA HIS A 6 -56.32 -13.61 3.70
C HIS A 6 -55.28 -12.52 3.37
N CYS A 7 -55.28 -11.38 4.06
CA CYS A 7 -54.33 -10.30 3.75
C CYS A 7 -52.93 -10.52 4.38
N VAL A 8 -52.86 -11.25 5.50
CA VAL A 8 -51.60 -11.48 6.23
C VAL A 8 -50.69 -12.47 5.50
N TRP A 9 -51.25 -13.45 4.79
CA TRP A 9 -50.46 -14.44 4.06
C TRP A 9 -49.78 -13.86 2.81
N SER A 10 -50.40 -12.93 2.09
CA SER A 10 -49.77 -12.28 0.93
C SER A 10 -48.58 -11.39 1.31
N LEU A 11 -48.57 -10.79 2.51
CA LEU A 11 -47.46 -9.95 2.95
C LEU A 11 -46.24 -10.78 3.39
N VAL A 12 -46.46 -11.96 3.98
CA VAL A 12 -45.38 -12.88 4.38
C VAL A 12 -44.67 -13.47 3.15
N PHE A 13 -45.39 -13.77 2.08
CA PHE A 13 -44.78 -14.25 0.83
C PHE A 13 -43.99 -13.16 0.07
N PHE A 14 -44.42 -11.90 0.12
CA PHE A 14 -43.66 -10.81 -0.49
C PHE A 14 -42.36 -10.49 0.28
N VAL A 15 -42.39 -10.57 1.62
CA VAL A 15 -41.16 -10.40 2.42
C VAL A 15 -40.24 -11.61 2.23
N ALA A 16 -40.72 -12.85 2.27
CA ALA A 16 -39.88 -14.02 2.02
C ALA A 16 -39.29 -14.07 0.60
N GLY A 17 -40.05 -13.63 -0.42
CA GLY A 17 -39.56 -13.56 -1.81
C GLY A 17 -38.50 -12.48 -2.04
N SER A 18 -38.59 -11.33 -1.36
CA SER A 18 -37.56 -10.29 -1.45
C SER A 18 -36.28 -10.61 -0.67
N TRP A 19 -36.35 -11.41 0.39
CA TRP A 19 -35.14 -11.87 1.11
C TRP A 19 -34.34 -12.92 0.32
N ILE A 20 -34.96 -13.69 -0.58
CA ILE A 20 -34.24 -14.68 -1.42
C ILE A 20 -33.47 -14.01 -2.57
N LEU A 21 -33.87 -12.82 -3.04
CA LEU A 21 -33.16 -12.09 -4.09
C LEU A 21 -31.95 -11.27 -3.59
N ALA A 22 -31.69 -11.27 -2.27
CA ALA A 22 -30.51 -10.67 -1.66
C ALA A 22 -29.35 -11.67 -1.44
N TYR A 23 -29.49 -12.92 -1.91
CA TYR A 23 -28.39 -13.89 -1.92
C TYR A 23 -27.28 -13.43 -2.87
N GLY A 24 -26.03 -13.59 -2.42
CA GLY A 24 -24.82 -12.96 -2.98
C GLY A 24 -24.75 -12.87 -4.49
N ARG A 25 -24.20 -11.77 -4.99
CA ARG A 25 -23.95 -11.59 -6.43
C ARG A 25 -22.90 -12.61 -6.88
N TYR A 26 -23.35 -13.72 -7.46
CA TYR A 26 -22.47 -14.64 -8.17
C TYR A 26 -22.04 -13.99 -9.48
N GLN A 27 -20.73 -13.90 -9.70
CA GLN A 27 -20.20 -13.58 -11.02
C GLN A 27 -19.79 -14.88 -11.69
N ILE A 28 -20.60 -15.32 -12.65
CA ILE A 28 -20.40 -16.59 -13.36
C ILE A 28 -19.68 -16.29 -14.68
N CYS A 29 -18.52 -16.89 -14.86
CA CYS A 29 -17.71 -16.85 -16.07
C CYS A 29 -17.78 -18.23 -16.77
N ASP A 30 -18.88 -18.48 -17.48
CA ASP A 30 -19.21 -19.78 -18.05
C ASP A 30 -18.81 -19.90 -19.52
N PHE A 31 -17.90 -20.83 -19.84
CA PHE A 31 -17.49 -21.16 -21.21
C PHE A 31 -18.34 -22.26 -21.86
N THR A 32 -19.33 -22.83 -21.16
CA THR A 32 -20.21 -23.88 -21.68
C THR A 32 -21.42 -23.30 -22.41
N GLN A 33 -21.97 -22.17 -21.92
CA GLN A 33 -23.21 -21.58 -22.46
C GLN A 33 -23.06 -20.08 -22.81
N GLY A 34 -23.98 -19.58 -23.64
CA GLY A 34 -24.09 -18.15 -23.97
C GLY A 34 -23.09 -17.63 -25.03
N THR A 35 -22.86 -16.32 -25.04
CA THR A 35 -22.03 -15.60 -26.05
C THR A 35 -20.53 -15.96 -26.00
N ALA A 36 -20.15 -16.78 -25.03
CA ALA A 36 -18.78 -17.21 -24.76
C ALA A 36 -18.55 -18.70 -24.77
N SER A 37 -19.54 -19.43 -25.25
CA SER A 37 -19.41 -20.84 -25.50
C SER A 37 -18.19 -21.13 -26.37
N LEU A 38 -17.28 -21.98 -25.90
CA LEU A 38 -16.15 -22.44 -26.72
C LEU A 38 -16.62 -23.35 -27.88
N TYR A 39 -17.87 -23.83 -27.84
CA TYR A 39 -18.47 -24.63 -28.91
C TYR A 39 -18.61 -23.86 -30.24
N ASP A 40 -18.60 -22.52 -30.22
CA ASP A 40 -18.63 -21.70 -31.43
C ASP A 40 -17.29 -21.67 -32.20
N GLY A 41 -16.24 -22.29 -31.65
CA GLY A 41 -14.91 -22.37 -32.26
C GLY A 41 -14.10 -21.07 -32.20
N LYS A 42 -14.55 -20.05 -31.45
CA LYS A 42 -13.82 -18.80 -31.26
C LYS A 42 -13.19 -18.75 -29.87
N SER A 43 -12.00 -18.19 -29.78
CA SER A 43 -11.39 -17.88 -28.49
C SER A 43 -12.17 -16.75 -27.79
N LYS A 44 -12.35 -16.87 -26.48
CA LYS A 44 -13.15 -15.96 -25.65
C LYS A 44 -12.36 -15.51 -24.42
N ARG A 45 -12.59 -14.26 -24.02
CA ARG A 45 -11.98 -13.68 -22.83
C ARG A 45 -13.04 -13.15 -21.89
N TYR A 46 -12.90 -13.49 -20.61
CA TYR A 46 -13.72 -13.01 -19.52
C TYR A 46 -12.87 -12.23 -18.55
N TYR A 47 -13.37 -11.06 -18.20
CA TYR A 47 -12.88 -10.26 -17.09
C TYR A 47 -13.84 -10.50 -15.93
N CYS A 48 -13.35 -11.21 -14.92
CA CYS A 48 -14.11 -11.49 -13.71
C CYS A 48 -13.52 -10.58 -12.63
N HIS A 49 -14.18 -9.46 -12.37
CA HIS A 49 -13.75 -8.54 -11.33
C HIS A 49 -14.14 -9.12 -9.98
N LEU A 50 -13.16 -9.39 -9.12
CA LEU A 50 -13.43 -9.73 -7.73
C LEU A 50 -13.89 -8.47 -7.01
N ASN A 51 -15.20 -8.25 -6.96
CA ASN A 51 -15.76 -7.35 -5.98
C ASN A 51 -15.84 -8.08 -4.62
N ASN A 52 -15.71 -7.34 -3.52
CA ASN A 52 -15.61 -7.83 -2.14
C ASN A 52 -16.76 -8.73 -1.61
N ARG A 53 -17.69 -9.21 -2.46
CA ARG A 53 -18.89 -9.95 -2.06
C ARG A 53 -19.30 -11.08 -3.01
N ALA A 54 -18.47 -11.43 -3.99
CA ALA A 54 -18.84 -12.34 -5.06
C ALA A 54 -18.02 -13.63 -5.03
N ILE A 55 -18.69 -14.78 -4.95
CA ILE A 55 -18.09 -16.04 -5.39
C ILE A 55 -17.90 -15.91 -6.90
N ILE A 56 -16.66 -16.07 -7.35
CA ILE A 56 -16.39 -16.21 -8.78
C ILE A 56 -16.38 -17.69 -9.11
N GLN A 57 -17.23 -18.04 -10.04
CA GLN A 57 -17.26 -19.38 -10.59
C GLN A 57 -16.96 -19.29 -12.07
N ALA A 58 -15.88 -19.94 -12.49
CA ALA A 58 -15.58 -20.12 -13.90
C ALA A 58 -15.78 -21.58 -14.29
N THR A 59 -16.38 -21.82 -15.45
CA THR A 59 -16.71 -23.18 -15.91
C THR A 59 -15.97 -23.48 -17.21
N CYS A 60 -15.18 -24.56 -17.22
CA CYS A 60 -14.48 -25.07 -18.40
C CYS A 60 -15.09 -26.44 -18.80
N PRO A 61 -15.63 -26.60 -20.02
CA PRO A 61 -16.12 -27.90 -20.48
C PRO A 61 -15.00 -28.94 -20.52
N TYR A 62 -15.32 -30.22 -20.32
CA TYR A 62 -14.38 -31.32 -20.55
C TYR A 62 -14.19 -31.62 -22.03
N TYR A 63 -15.20 -31.40 -22.85
CA TYR A 63 -15.14 -31.72 -24.27
C TYR A 63 -15.68 -30.56 -25.11
N VAL A 64 -14.91 -30.16 -26.12
CA VAL A 64 -15.33 -29.24 -27.17
C VAL A 64 -14.99 -29.88 -28.50
N LYS A 65 -16.01 -30.30 -29.26
CA LYS A 65 -15.85 -31.04 -30.53
C LYS A 65 -14.97 -32.29 -30.39
N ASP A 66 -15.28 -33.14 -29.42
CA ASP A 66 -14.57 -34.38 -29.08
C ASP A 66 -13.12 -34.22 -28.60
N GLU A 67 -12.60 -33.00 -28.54
CA GLU A 67 -11.31 -32.70 -27.92
C GLU A 67 -11.48 -32.45 -26.43
N ARG A 68 -10.58 -33.00 -25.62
CA ARG A 68 -10.60 -32.81 -24.17
C ARG A 68 -10.09 -31.43 -23.79
N TYR A 69 -10.76 -30.74 -22.87
CA TYR A 69 -10.41 -29.44 -22.32
C TYR A 69 -10.25 -29.52 -20.81
N ARG A 70 -9.36 -28.69 -20.27
CA ARG A 70 -9.20 -28.51 -18.82
C ARG A 70 -8.77 -27.09 -18.48
N PHE A 71 -8.98 -26.72 -17.22
CA PHE A 71 -8.38 -25.52 -16.67
C PHE A 71 -6.87 -25.69 -16.52
N TYR A 72 -6.17 -24.60 -16.79
CA TYR A 72 -4.75 -24.46 -16.53
C TYR A 72 -4.48 -23.20 -15.71
N PRO A 73 -3.67 -23.34 -14.66
CA PRO A 73 -3.18 -24.62 -14.12
C PRO A 73 -4.27 -25.55 -13.58
N ALA A 74 -4.04 -26.87 -13.64
CA ALA A 74 -4.96 -27.85 -13.04
C ALA A 74 -4.64 -28.09 -11.55
N GLU A 75 -5.57 -28.66 -10.80
CA GLU A 75 -5.43 -28.90 -9.36
C GLU A 75 -4.30 -29.89 -9.01
N SER A 76 -4.19 -31.00 -9.76
CA SER A 76 -3.19 -32.05 -9.56
C SER A 76 -1.80 -31.66 -10.08
N ASP A 77 -1.73 -30.56 -10.82
CA ASP A 77 -0.50 -30.02 -11.31
C ASP A 77 0.20 -29.39 -10.09
N ASN A 78 0.87 -30.24 -9.29
CA ASN A 78 1.74 -29.87 -8.17
C ASN A 78 2.95 -29.02 -8.61
N TYR A 79 2.94 -28.62 -9.87
CA TYR A 79 3.53 -27.38 -10.32
C TYR A 79 3.05 -26.31 -9.35
N MET A 80 3.94 -25.93 -8.42
CA MET A 80 4.05 -24.53 -8.10
C MET A 80 4.05 -23.81 -9.45
N ILE A 81 2.88 -23.32 -9.88
CA ILE A 81 2.83 -22.31 -10.91
C ILE A 81 3.55 -21.18 -10.22
N SER A 82 4.85 -21.12 -10.48
CA SER A 82 5.59 -19.90 -10.37
C SER A 82 4.93 -19.00 -11.39
N MET A 83 3.83 -18.39 -10.99
CA MET A 83 3.42 -17.11 -11.53
C MET A 83 4.61 -16.24 -11.16
N GLU A 84 5.53 -16.17 -12.11
CA GLU A 84 6.70 -15.34 -12.06
C GLU A 84 6.18 -13.92 -12.20
N ILE A 85 5.69 -13.41 -11.08
CA ILE A 85 5.16 -12.08 -11.00
C ILE A 85 6.38 -11.19 -10.88
N GLN A 86 6.61 -10.40 -11.91
CA GLN A 86 7.58 -9.32 -11.85
C GLN A 86 7.03 -8.29 -10.87
N ILE A 87 7.48 -8.40 -9.62
CA ILE A 87 7.30 -7.38 -8.60
C ILE A 87 8.00 -6.12 -9.10
N VAL A 88 7.23 -5.12 -9.52
CA VAL A 88 7.76 -3.79 -9.85
C VAL A 88 7.83 -2.99 -8.55
N ASP A 89 8.74 -3.39 -7.67
CA ASP A 89 9.13 -2.55 -6.55
C ASP A 89 9.74 -1.25 -7.10
N LYS A 90 9.27 -0.10 -6.60
CA LYS A 90 9.89 1.21 -6.86
C LYS A 90 11.38 1.23 -6.46
N LYS A 91 11.90 0.20 -5.77
CA LYS A 91 13.31 -0.01 -5.37
C LYS A 91 13.84 -1.39 -5.82
N ARG A 92 14.16 -1.54 -7.12
CA ARG A 92 14.76 -2.74 -7.79
C ARG A 92 15.63 -3.67 -6.92
N PHE A 93 15.30 -4.97 -6.94
CA PHE A 93 16.06 -6.08 -7.55
C PHE A 93 15.05 -7.18 -7.95
N ILE A 94 15.20 -7.78 -9.13
CA ILE A 94 14.31 -8.84 -9.62
C ILE A 94 14.71 -10.16 -8.95
N ASN A 95 14.33 -10.34 -7.69
CA ASN A 95 14.31 -11.68 -7.12
C ASN A 95 13.02 -12.35 -7.56
N HIS A 96 13.17 -13.44 -8.32
CA HIS A 96 12.07 -14.27 -8.78
C HIS A 96 11.51 -14.96 -7.54
N ARG A 97 10.45 -14.39 -6.94
CA ARG A 97 9.80 -14.99 -5.78
C ARG A 97 8.60 -15.77 -6.27
N ILE A 98 8.63 -17.07 -6.05
CA ILE A 98 7.45 -17.92 -6.16
C ILE A 98 6.53 -17.49 -5.02
N ILE A 99 5.39 -16.89 -5.36
CA ILE A 99 4.32 -16.59 -4.41
C ILE A 99 3.49 -17.87 -4.29
N SER A 100 3.51 -18.51 -3.13
CA SER A 100 2.67 -19.66 -2.87
C SER A 100 1.21 -19.20 -2.80
N MET A 101 0.23 -20.06 -3.13
CA MET A 101 -1.18 -19.76 -2.82
C MET A 101 -1.39 -19.47 -1.32
N SER A 102 -0.48 -19.92 -0.45
CA SER A 102 -0.45 -19.58 0.98
C SER A 102 0.04 -18.15 1.32
N ASP A 103 0.52 -17.42 0.31
CA ASP A 103 0.89 -16.01 0.38
C ASP A 103 -0.25 -15.10 -0.13
N ILE A 104 -1.30 -15.67 -0.76
CA ILE A 104 -2.56 -14.95 -0.96
C ILE A 104 -3.21 -14.85 0.41
N LEU A 105 -3.26 -13.63 0.94
CA LEU A 105 -3.54 -13.38 2.34
C LEU A 105 -5.01 -13.67 2.59
N GLY A 106 -5.28 -14.80 3.23
CA GLY A 106 -6.53 -15.13 3.91
C GLY A 106 -6.23 -15.51 5.36
N THR A 107 -7.27 -15.53 6.20
CA THR A 107 -7.20 -16.16 7.52
C THR A 107 -6.83 -17.64 7.38
N VAL A 108 -6.22 -18.19 8.43
CA VAL A 108 -5.28 -19.33 8.42
C VAL A 108 -5.88 -20.69 7.95
N SER A 109 -7.15 -20.78 7.54
CA SER A 109 -7.90 -22.04 7.55
C SER A 109 -8.35 -22.63 6.20
N GLU A 110 -8.51 -21.88 5.09
CA GLU A 110 -9.11 -22.44 3.86
C GLU A 110 -8.45 -22.02 2.54
N SER A 111 -8.49 -22.92 1.55
CA SER A 111 -8.04 -22.65 0.18
C SER A 111 -9.02 -21.70 -0.53
N VAL A 112 -8.54 -20.52 -0.91
CA VAL A 112 -9.31 -19.51 -1.66
C VAL A 112 -9.73 -20.02 -3.04
N LEU A 113 -8.95 -20.92 -3.63
CA LEU A 113 -9.20 -21.52 -4.92
C LEU A 113 -9.57 -22.99 -4.72
N SER A 114 -10.65 -23.42 -5.37
CA SER A 114 -11.08 -24.81 -5.38
C SER A 114 -11.49 -25.21 -6.79
N TRP A 115 -11.22 -26.47 -7.13
CA TRP A 115 -11.70 -27.09 -8.36
C TRP A 115 -12.76 -28.12 -7.98
N SER A 116 -13.86 -28.12 -8.71
CA SER A 116 -14.90 -29.12 -8.53
C SER A 116 -15.39 -29.59 -9.88
N ASN A 117 -15.63 -30.88 -10.02
CA ASN A 117 -16.18 -31.46 -11.24
C ASN A 117 -17.69 -31.39 -11.17
N PHE A 118 -18.34 -30.83 -12.18
CA PHE A 118 -19.79 -30.71 -12.25
C PHE A 118 -20.28 -31.18 -13.63
N GLY A 119 -20.75 -32.44 -13.69
CA GLY A 119 -21.19 -33.06 -14.92
C GLY A 119 -20.06 -33.15 -15.95
N GLU A 120 -20.25 -32.52 -17.10
CA GLU A 120 -19.28 -32.50 -18.21
C GLU A 120 -18.34 -31.27 -18.17
N ALA A 121 -18.20 -30.62 -17.02
CA ALA A 121 -17.35 -29.45 -16.89
C ALA A 121 -16.54 -29.47 -15.58
N THR A 122 -15.40 -28.78 -15.61
CA THR A 122 -14.65 -28.40 -14.41
C THR A 122 -15.08 -27.00 -14.00
N HIS A 123 -15.38 -26.81 -12.73
CA HIS A 123 -15.66 -25.51 -12.13
C HIS A 123 -14.42 -25.08 -11.34
N LEU A 124 -13.91 -23.90 -11.65
CA LEU A 124 -12.98 -23.16 -10.83
C LEU A 124 -13.79 -22.21 -9.96
N THR A 125 -13.72 -22.39 -8.65
CA THR A 125 -14.41 -21.52 -7.70
C THR A 125 -13.37 -20.76 -6.89
N VAL A 126 -13.45 -19.43 -6.97
CA VAL A 126 -12.76 -18.53 -6.06
C VAL A 126 -13.73 -18.19 -4.93
N THR A 127 -13.44 -18.70 -3.74
CA THR A 127 -14.27 -18.51 -2.55
C THR A 127 -13.51 -17.64 -1.57
N TYR A 128 -14.18 -16.61 -1.06
CA TYR A 128 -13.66 -15.87 0.07
C TYR A 128 -13.65 -16.78 1.30
N PRO A 129 -12.53 -16.84 2.06
CA PRO A 129 -12.50 -17.64 3.28
C PRO A 129 -13.64 -17.19 4.19
N PRO A 130 -14.35 -18.14 4.81
CA PRO A 130 -15.55 -17.86 5.57
C PRO A 130 -15.28 -17.09 6.85
N ASP A 131 -14.04 -16.79 7.18
CA ASP A 131 -13.62 -16.02 8.34
C ASP A 131 -12.58 -14.96 7.97
N GLY A 132 -12.35 -14.68 6.68
CA GLY A 132 -11.22 -13.85 6.26
C GLY A 132 -11.48 -12.92 5.10
N ILE A 133 -10.43 -12.15 4.77
CA ILE A 133 -10.42 -11.21 3.66
C ILE A 133 -9.31 -11.61 2.74
N LEU A 134 -9.60 -11.55 1.44
CA LEU A 134 -8.62 -11.80 0.40
C LEU A 134 -7.95 -10.49 0.01
N VAL A 135 -6.68 -10.35 0.34
CA VAL A 135 -5.93 -9.12 0.04
C VAL A 135 -4.65 -9.45 -0.72
N ALA A 136 -4.37 -8.62 -1.72
CA ALA A 136 -3.16 -8.67 -2.52
C ALA A 136 -2.29 -7.45 -2.22
N HIS A 137 -1.02 -7.69 -1.87
CA HIS A 137 -0.05 -6.62 -1.59
C HIS A 137 0.37 -5.86 -2.86
N GLU A 138 0.15 -6.44 -4.05
CA GLU A 138 0.39 -5.81 -5.36
C GLU A 138 -0.76 -6.19 -6.31
N PHE A 139 -0.91 -5.47 -7.42
CA PHE A 139 -1.85 -5.86 -8.47
C PHE A 139 -1.56 -7.28 -8.99
N TYR A 140 -2.32 -8.26 -8.50
CA TYR A 140 -2.28 -9.62 -8.99
C TYR A 140 -3.47 -9.87 -9.91
N ASN A 141 -3.12 -10.21 -11.14
CA ASN A 141 -4.06 -10.70 -12.14
C ASN A 141 -3.85 -12.21 -12.27
N PHE A 142 -4.78 -12.99 -11.73
CA PHE A 142 -4.77 -14.44 -11.89
C PHE A 142 -5.41 -14.78 -13.23
N GLY A 143 -4.61 -15.31 -14.13
CA GLY A 143 -5.07 -15.81 -15.42
C GLY A 143 -5.30 -17.31 -15.34
N PHE A 144 -6.52 -17.77 -15.56
CA PHE A 144 -6.82 -19.19 -15.76
C PHE A 144 -7.24 -19.43 -17.21
N PHE A 145 -6.73 -20.51 -17.78
CA PHE A 145 -7.00 -20.85 -19.16
C PHE A 145 -7.84 -22.11 -19.24
N CYS A 146 -8.98 -22.06 -19.94
CA CYS A 146 -9.69 -23.24 -20.39
C CYS A 146 -9.21 -23.55 -21.81
N MET A 147 -8.39 -24.59 -21.97
CA MET A 147 -7.85 -24.98 -23.28
C MET A 147 -7.74 -26.51 -23.41
N ARG A 148 -7.43 -26.96 -24.62
CA ARG A 148 -7.28 -28.38 -24.94
C ARG A 148 -6.21 -29.05 -24.07
N ASP A 149 -6.47 -30.28 -23.66
CA ASP A 149 -5.54 -31.11 -22.91
C ASP A 149 -4.28 -31.44 -23.76
N GLY A 150 -3.12 -31.51 -23.13
CA GLY A 150 -1.85 -31.83 -23.78
C GLY A 150 -1.17 -30.70 -24.56
N ILE A 151 -1.65 -29.46 -24.48
CA ILE A 151 -0.93 -28.29 -24.98
C ILE A 151 0.20 -27.94 -23.99
N ASP A 152 1.44 -27.77 -24.49
CA ASP A 152 2.55 -27.27 -23.66
C ASP A 152 2.37 -25.77 -23.39
N ILE A 153 2.10 -25.46 -22.13
CA ILE A 153 1.76 -24.13 -21.65
C ILE A 153 3.00 -23.30 -21.34
N HIS A 154 4.17 -23.91 -21.14
CA HIS A 154 5.37 -23.18 -20.77
C HIS A 154 5.80 -22.17 -21.84
N GLU A 155 5.69 -22.54 -23.12
CA GLU A 155 6.00 -21.64 -24.22
C GLU A 155 4.99 -20.49 -24.34
N HIS A 156 3.72 -20.77 -24.05
CA HIS A 156 2.61 -19.83 -24.17
C HIS A 156 2.52 -18.85 -22.98
N VAL A 157 2.80 -19.30 -21.77
CA VAL A 157 2.83 -18.45 -20.56
C VAL A 157 3.95 -17.43 -20.64
N ARG A 158 5.13 -17.79 -21.17
CA ARG A 158 6.22 -16.83 -21.41
C ARG A 158 5.80 -15.69 -22.34
N SER A 159 5.00 -15.99 -23.38
CA SER A 159 4.46 -14.96 -24.29
C SER A 159 3.49 -14.02 -23.57
N PHE A 160 2.63 -14.55 -22.70
CA PHE A 160 1.74 -13.75 -21.86
C PHE A 160 2.47 -12.87 -20.83
N GLN A 161 3.53 -13.39 -20.21
CA GLN A 161 4.32 -12.67 -19.22
C GLN A 161 5.03 -11.44 -19.81
N ASN A 162 5.49 -11.53 -21.06
CA ASN A 162 6.15 -10.40 -21.74
C ASN A 162 5.22 -9.19 -21.96
N ILE A 163 3.89 -9.42 -22.07
CA ILE A 163 2.89 -8.37 -22.34
C ILE A 163 2.62 -7.48 -21.11
N LYS A 164 2.79 -7.99 -19.89
CA LYS A 164 2.50 -7.25 -18.64
C LYS A 164 3.60 -6.30 -18.18
N SER A 165 4.80 -6.35 -18.77
CA SER A 165 5.92 -5.47 -18.41
C SER A 165 5.70 -3.99 -18.78
N GLN A 166 4.65 -3.66 -19.53
CA GLN A 166 4.26 -2.29 -19.84
C GLN A 166 3.21 -1.81 -18.84
N LYS A 167 3.67 -0.96 -17.92
CA LYS A 167 2.94 -0.30 -16.83
C LYS A 167 1.84 0.69 -17.28
N ALA A 168 1.21 0.44 -18.42
CA ALA A 168 0.16 1.28 -18.98
C ALA A 168 -1.20 0.64 -18.73
N THR A 169 -1.78 0.97 -17.57
CA THR A 169 -3.22 0.93 -17.38
C THR A 169 -3.91 1.70 -18.52
N LEU A 170 -5.04 1.18 -19.01
CA LEU A 170 -6.05 1.90 -19.82
C LEU A 170 -5.89 2.06 -21.35
N THR A 171 -5.15 1.20 -22.05
CA THR A 171 -5.39 0.98 -23.52
C THR A 171 -5.16 -0.46 -23.98
N LEU A 172 -5.38 -1.44 -23.11
CA LEU A 172 -5.27 -2.87 -23.44
C LEU A 172 -6.54 -3.46 -24.08
N THR A 173 -7.51 -2.62 -24.45
CA THR A 173 -8.80 -3.06 -25.04
C THR A 173 -8.72 -3.38 -26.53
N ASN A 174 -7.73 -2.89 -27.29
CA ASN A 174 -7.75 -3.04 -28.76
C ASN A 174 -6.55 -3.77 -29.40
N LYS A 175 -5.50 -4.14 -28.64
CA LYS A 175 -4.27 -4.71 -29.24
C LYS A 175 -3.63 -5.88 -28.48
N MET A 176 -4.39 -6.61 -27.66
CA MET A 176 -4.01 -7.99 -27.34
C MET A 176 -4.46 -8.91 -28.48
N GLY A 177 -3.80 -8.76 -29.63
CA GLY A 177 -3.54 -9.94 -30.43
C GLY A 177 -2.62 -10.80 -29.57
N LEU A 178 -3.17 -11.84 -28.97
CA LEU A 178 -2.35 -12.94 -28.51
C LEU A 178 -1.46 -13.32 -29.70
N ASN A 179 -0.16 -13.00 -29.64
CA ASN A 179 0.82 -13.55 -30.57
C ASN A 179 1.05 -15.04 -30.21
N ILE A 180 -0.04 -15.78 -30.03
CA ILE A 180 -0.03 -17.21 -30.27
C ILE A 180 0.19 -17.29 -31.79
N PRO A 181 1.16 -18.08 -32.27
CA PRO A 181 1.40 -18.22 -33.71
C PRO A 181 0.08 -18.40 -34.43
N SER A 182 -0.16 -17.62 -35.49
CA SER A 182 -1.44 -17.56 -36.22
C SER A 182 -1.92 -18.95 -36.71
N GLY A 183 -1.02 -19.93 -36.78
CA GLY A 183 -1.35 -21.33 -37.07
C GLY A 183 -2.05 -22.11 -35.94
N TYR A 184 -1.93 -21.70 -34.67
CA TYR A 184 -2.48 -22.43 -33.52
C TYR A 184 -3.84 -21.90 -33.04
N ILE A 185 -4.08 -20.57 -33.10
CA ILE A 185 -5.40 -19.98 -32.75
C ILE A 185 -6.49 -20.46 -33.73
N ALA A 186 -6.10 -20.84 -34.94
CA ALA A 186 -7.03 -21.28 -35.97
C ALA A 186 -7.70 -22.64 -35.66
N ALA A 187 -7.17 -23.45 -34.72
CA ALA A 187 -7.61 -24.83 -34.52
C ALA A 187 -8.37 -25.09 -33.21
N SER A 188 -8.03 -24.41 -32.11
CA SER A 188 -8.64 -24.69 -30.79
C SER A 188 -9.05 -23.40 -30.07
N PRO A 189 -10.35 -23.22 -29.75
CA PRO A 189 -10.81 -22.07 -28.97
C PRO A 189 -10.16 -22.06 -27.58
N ILE A 190 -9.76 -20.90 -27.08
CA ILE A 190 -9.19 -20.73 -25.73
C ILE A 190 -10.12 -19.83 -24.92
N GLY A 191 -10.49 -20.28 -23.71
CA GLY A 191 -11.13 -19.46 -22.69
C GLY A 191 -10.09 -18.84 -21.76
N LEU A 192 -10.10 -17.53 -21.57
CA LEU A 192 -9.27 -16.85 -20.56
C LEU A 192 -10.17 -16.24 -19.49
N VAL A 193 -9.90 -16.57 -18.24
CA VAL A 193 -10.45 -15.93 -17.03
C VAL A 193 -9.35 -15.05 -16.46
N ASP A 194 -9.52 -13.74 -16.49
CA ASP A 194 -8.65 -12.78 -15.79
C ASP A 194 -9.37 -12.34 -14.51
N ILE A 195 -8.83 -12.75 -13.37
CA ILE A 195 -9.27 -12.34 -12.04
C ILE A 195 -8.34 -11.24 -11.56
N GLN A 196 -8.89 -10.03 -11.45
CA GLN A 196 -8.16 -8.86 -10.97
C GLN A 196 -8.44 -8.69 -9.48
N LEU A 197 -7.40 -8.80 -8.65
CA LEU A 197 -7.46 -8.34 -7.27
C LEU A 197 -7.16 -6.85 -7.23
N GLU A 198 -7.96 -6.11 -6.45
CA GLU A 198 -7.62 -4.74 -6.12
C GLU A 198 -6.31 -4.71 -5.33
N GLU A 199 -5.41 -3.80 -5.72
CA GLU A 199 -4.19 -3.55 -4.96
C GLU A 199 -4.56 -2.88 -3.65
N PHE A 200 -4.20 -3.51 -2.53
CA PHE A 200 -4.32 -2.92 -1.22
C PHE A 200 -2.93 -2.74 -0.64
N SER A 201 -2.55 -1.48 -0.43
CA SER A 201 -1.24 -1.11 0.12
C SER A 201 -1.29 -0.87 1.63
N VAL A 202 -1.95 -1.77 2.36
CA VAL A 202 -1.90 -1.76 3.83
C VAL A 202 -0.65 -2.48 4.26
N THR A 203 0.25 -1.75 4.91
CA THR A 203 1.52 -2.31 5.37
C THR A 203 1.63 -2.30 6.88
N HIS A 204 0.81 -1.51 7.58
CA HIS A 204 0.90 -1.29 9.01
C HIS A 204 -0.46 -1.49 9.65
N GLY A 205 -0.51 -2.22 10.76
CA GLY A 205 -1.77 -2.59 11.39
C GLY A 205 -1.59 -3.67 12.44
N CYS A 206 -2.68 -3.98 13.13
CA CYS A 206 -2.77 -5.13 14.00
C CYS A 206 -4.20 -5.69 14.03
N GLY A 207 -4.40 -6.80 14.71
CA GLY A 207 -5.74 -7.35 14.93
C GLY A 207 -5.81 -8.27 16.14
N ASP A 208 -6.99 -8.81 16.42
CA ASP A 208 -7.20 -9.80 17.49
C ASP A 208 -6.69 -11.21 17.12
N VAL A 209 -6.55 -11.47 15.82
CA VAL A 209 -5.92 -12.67 15.29
C VAL A 209 -4.62 -12.34 14.55
N PRO A 210 -3.58 -13.19 14.66
CA PRO A 210 -2.35 -12.99 13.92
C PRO A 210 -2.63 -13.07 12.43
N THR A 211 -2.12 -12.08 11.69
CA THR A 211 -2.33 -11.97 10.25
C THR A 211 -1.03 -11.63 9.54
N LYS A 212 -0.90 -12.14 8.30
CA LYS A 212 0.19 -11.78 7.39
C LYS A 212 -0.11 -10.46 6.65
N LEU A 213 -1.26 -9.83 6.88
CA LEU A 213 -1.68 -8.57 6.25
C LEU A 213 -0.80 -7.38 6.65
N PHE A 214 -0.15 -7.42 7.82
CA PHE A 214 0.62 -6.30 8.36
C PHE A 214 2.11 -6.63 8.46
N VAL A 215 2.96 -5.70 7.99
CA VAL A 215 4.42 -5.83 7.95
C VAL A 215 5.04 -5.65 9.35
N ASN A 216 4.46 -4.78 10.17
CA ASN A 216 4.90 -4.54 11.54
C ASN A 216 3.92 -5.21 12.51
N ALA A 217 4.31 -6.40 12.94
CA ALA A 217 3.51 -7.26 13.79
C ALA A 217 3.31 -6.67 15.20
N ASP A 218 2.09 -6.87 15.69
CA ASP A 218 1.60 -6.66 17.06
C ASP A 218 2.67 -6.90 18.14
N VAL A 219 2.72 -6.01 19.12
CA VAL A 219 3.26 -6.35 20.43
C VAL A 219 2.22 -7.23 21.12
N TYR A 220 2.50 -8.53 21.21
CA TYR A 220 1.66 -9.44 21.98
C TYR A 220 2.02 -9.34 23.47
N LEU A 221 1.14 -8.74 24.25
CA LEU A 221 1.29 -8.66 25.70
C LEU A 221 0.77 -9.96 26.32
N GLN A 222 1.66 -10.96 26.49
CA GLN A 222 1.32 -12.30 26.97
C GLN A 222 0.53 -12.29 28.28
N ASP A 223 0.89 -11.40 29.22
CA ASP A 223 0.26 -11.31 30.54
C ASP A 223 -1.22 -10.95 30.48
N PHE A 224 -1.62 -10.21 29.44
CA PHE A 224 -2.99 -9.71 29.27
C PHE A 224 -3.74 -10.42 28.14
N LYS A 225 -3.06 -11.27 27.36
CA LYS A 225 -3.59 -11.88 26.11
C LYS A 225 -4.13 -10.86 25.11
N ILE A 226 -3.61 -9.63 25.15
CA ILE A 226 -4.00 -8.53 24.26
C ILE A 226 -2.95 -8.37 23.18
N ARG A 227 -3.39 -8.28 21.92
CA ARG A 227 -2.57 -7.82 20.81
C ARG A 227 -2.61 -6.31 20.73
N TYR A 228 -1.45 -5.67 20.74
CA TYR A 228 -1.37 -4.22 20.83
C TYR A 228 -0.44 -3.67 19.76
N CYS A 229 -0.83 -2.60 19.07
CA CYS A 229 0.08 -1.87 18.19
C CYS A 229 -0.06 -0.36 18.31
N ILE A 230 1.07 0.34 18.23
CA ILE A 230 1.12 1.80 18.14
C ILE A 230 1.59 2.16 16.74
N ILE A 231 0.81 2.99 16.05
CA ILE A 231 1.09 3.39 14.67
C ILE A 231 1.18 4.90 14.59
N ASP A 232 2.34 5.37 14.14
CA ASP A 232 2.58 6.76 13.80
C ASP A 232 2.12 7.05 12.37
N ILE A 233 1.00 7.74 12.23
CA ILE A 233 0.33 7.98 10.94
C ILE A 233 1.05 8.99 10.06
N GLU A 234 1.96 9.79 10.61
CA GLU A 234 2.82 10.66 9.80
C GLU A 234 3.83 9.82 9.00
N LYS A 235 4.26 8.69 9.58
CA LYS A 235 5.16 7.71 8.95
C LYS A 235 4.40 6.67 8.13
N HIS A 236 3.21 6.28 8.59
CA HIS A 236 2.43 5.18 8.05
C HIS A 236 0.95 5.59 7.88
N PRO A 237 0.59 6.35 6.82
CA PRO A 237 -0.77 6.87 6.64
C PRO A 237 -1.80 5.80 6.25
N ASN A 238 -1.33 4.65 5.75
CA ASN A 238 -2.15 3.51 5.36
C ASN A 238 -2.15 2.50 6.50
N VAL A 239 -3.24 2.47 7.26
CA VAL A 239 -3.37 1.68 8.49
C VAL A 239 -4.51 0.68 8.36
N GLY A 240 -4.31 -0.53 8.87
CA GLY A 240 -5.37 -1.52 8.99
C GLY A 240 -5.59 -1.97 10.42
N PHE A 241 -6.84 -2.29 10.75
CA PHE A 241 -7.20 -2.96 12.00
C PHE A 241 -8.17 -4.09 11.69
N TYR A 242 -7.86 -5.28 12.19
CA TYR A 242 -8.68 -6.46 11.97
C TYR A 242 -9.26 -6.98 13.28
N CYS A 243 -10.58 -7.03 13.38
CA CYS A 243 -11.28 -7.48 14.57
C CYS A 243 -12.30 -8.55 14.21
N THR A 244 -12.13 -9.78 14.70
CA THR A 244 -13.14 -10.85 14.58
C THR A 244 -14.30 -10.68 15.58
N GLY A 245 -14.09 -9.89 16.63
CA GLY A 245 -15.07 -9.56 17.66
C GLY A 245 -15.87 -8.28 17.40
N TYR A 246 -16.12 -7.52 18.47
CA TYR A 246 -16.81 -6.22 18.40
C TYR A 246 -15.81 -5.07 18.44
N LEU A 247 -15.94 -4.11 17.52
CA LEU A 247 -15.21 -2.85 17.63
C LEU A 247 -15.75 -1.98 18.75
N ASP A 248 -14.81 -1.37 19.47
CA ASP A 248 -15.08 -0.39 20.51
C ASP A 248 -14.16 0.85 20.31
N PRO A 249 -14.70 2.02 19.95
CA PRO A 249 -16.13 2.28 19.75
C PRO A 249 -16.67 1.61 18.46
N PRO A 250 -18.00 1.41 18.33
CA PRO A 250 -18.61 0.71 17.20
C PRO A 250 -18.34 1.35 15.83
N ASN A 251 -18.02 2.64 15.81
CA ASN A 251 -17.70 3.42 14.62
C ASN A 251 -16.20 3.74 14.51
N CYS A 252 -15.31 2.92 15.09
CA CYS A 252 -13.88 3.03 14.80
C CYS A 252 -13.64 3.04 13.27
N PHE A 253 -12.91 3.97 12.65
CA PHE A 253 -12.07 5.06 13.16
C PHE A 253 -12.72 6.46 13.07
N ASN A 254 -14.03 6.53 12.79
CA ASN A 254 -14.77 7.80 12.87
C ASN A 254 -14.85 8.28 14.32
N GLU A 255 -14.90 7.34 15.25
CA GLU A 255 -14.88 7.56 16.68
C GLU A 255 -13.68 6.82 17.25
N MET A 256 -12.90 7.47 18.12
CA MET A 256 -11.76 6.84 18.78
C MET A 256 -11.61 7.36 20.21
N TYR A 257 -11.03 6.54 21.09
CA TYR A 257 -10.69 6.93 22.45
C TYR A 257 -9.42 7.77 22.48
N LEU A 258 -9.50 9.08 22.73
CA LEU A 258 -8.33 9.92 22.98
C LEU A 258 -7.69 9.62 24.37
N SER A 259 -8.54 9.16 25.28
CA SER A 259 -8.20 8.66 26.62
C SER A 259 -9.31 7.68 27.03
N ASP A 260 -9.17 6.98 28.15
CA ASP A 260 -10.07 5.90 28.58
C ASP A 260 -11.57 6.26 28.65
N SER A 261 -11.95 7.53 28.56
CA SER A 261 -13.34 7.98 28.61
C SER A 261 -13.74 9.06 27.59
N ASN A 262 -12.79 9.60 26.81
CA ASN A 262 -13.08 10.68 25.86
C ASN A 262 -13.04 10.15 24.43
N ILE A 263 -14.21 10.06 23.81
CA ILE A 263 -14.35 9.72 22.39
C ILE A 263 -14.25 10.99 21.56
N ILE A 264 -13.40 10.98 20.53
CA ILE A 264 -13.30 12.05 19.55
C ILE A 264 -13.79 11.57 18.19
N GLY A 265 -14.45 12.48 17.47
CA GLY A 265 -14.75 12.30 16.05
C GLY A 265 -13.49 12.58 15.23
N VAL A 266 -13.01 11.60 14.47
CA VAL A 266 -11.92 11.81 13.49
C VAL A 266 -12.52 11.70 12.09
N ALA A 267 -12.51 12.80 11.34
CA ALA A 267 -13.00 12.81 9.97
C ALA A 267 -11.98 12.10 9.07
N ILE A 268 -12.13 10.78 8.91
CA ILE A 268 -11.24 9.98 8.09
C ILE A 268 -12.02 9.16 7.05
N GLU A 269 -11.56 9.22 5.80
CA GLU A 269 -11.99 8.29 4.77
C GLU A 269 -11.51 6.88 5.12
N HIS A 270 -12.45 5.96 5.28
CA HIS A 270 -12.16 4.58 5.62
C HIS A 270 -13.03 3.64 4.77
N LEU A 271 -12.49 2.46 4.50
CA LEU A 271 -13.21 1.35 3.92
C LEU A 271 -13.43 0.33 5.03
N THR A 272 -14.68 0.21 5.49
CA THR A 272 -15.11 -0.88 6.38
C THR A 272 -15.70 -2.02 5.56
N THR A 273 -15.20 -3.24 5.76
CA THR A 273 -15.87 -4.46 5.33
C THR A 273 -16.32 -5.23 6.58
N ARG A 274 -17.63 -5.55 6.66
CA ARG A 274 -18.28 -6.06 7.88
C ARG A 274 -18.72 -7.52 7.81
N GLU A 275 -18.26 -8.30 6.83
CA GLU A 275 -18.98 -9.54 6.56
C GLU A 275 -18.82 -10.58 7.68
N ARG A 276 -17.66 -10.69 8.37
CA ARG A 276 -17.41 -11.72 9.42
C ARG A 276 -16.34 -11.34 10.46
N GLY A 277 -16.37 -10.07 10.84
CA GLY A 277 -15.33 -9.36 11.54
C GLY A 277 -15.19 -8.00 10.88
N ASP A 278 -14.94 -6.97 11.67
CA ASP A 278 -14.73 -5.65 11.14
C ASP A 278 -13.25 -5.54 10.75
N PHE A 279 -13.00 -5.60 9.44
CA PHE A 279 -11.74 -5.12 8.91
C PHE A 279 -11.91 -3.69 8.48
N ILE A 280 -11.06 -2.86 9.06
CA ILE A 280 -11.07 -1.46 8.76
C ILE A 280 -9.74 -1.12 8.14
N PHE A 281 -9.81 -0.60 6.93
CA PHE A 281 -8.70 0.05 6.29
C PHE A 281 -8.93 1.56 6.33
N ILE A 282 -7.88 2.27 6.71
CA ILE A 282 -7.87 3.72 6.72
C ILE A 282 -6.73 4.21 5.85
N ASN A 283 -7.05 5.19 5.01
CA ASN A 283 -6.07 6.08 4.44
C ASN A 283 -6.24 7.45 5.06
N ILE A 284 -5.30 7.81 5.92
CA ILE A 284 -5.34 9.07 6.64
C ILE A 284 -4.71 10.16 5.78
N GLN A 285 -5.54 11.13 5.37
CA GLN A 285 -5.08 12.37 4.75
C GLN A 285 -4.35 13.20 5.82
N ARG A 286 -3.01 13.19 5.77
CA ARG A 286 -2.14 13.82 6.78
C ARG A 286 -2.37 15.32 6.87
N GLU A 287 -2.88 15.93 5.80
CA GLU A 287 -3.13 17.36 5.67
C GLU A 287 -4.12 17.86 6.73
N HIS A 288 -5.05 17.04 7.19
CA HIS A 288 -6.10 17.42 8.14
C HIS A 288 -5.75 17.22 9.62
N LEU A 289 -4.55 16.70 9.93
CA LEU A 289 -4.17 16.34 11.29
C LEU A 289 -3.24 17.37 11.91
N TYR A 290 -3.77 18.45 12.49
CA TYR A 290 -2.96 19.58 12.95
C TYR A 290 -2.35 19.38 14.34
N ALA A 291 -3.10 18.84 15.28
CA ALA A 291 -2.65 18.65 16.66
C ALA A 291 -2.03 17.26 16.85
N PRO A 292 -0.97 17.13 17.68
CA PRO A 292 -0.56 15.83 18.20
C PRO A 292 -1.74 15.17 18.91
N PHE A 293 -1.98 13.90 18.62
CA PHE A 293 -3.00 13.13 19.30
C PHE A 293 -2.54 11.68 19.45
N SER A 294 -3.17 11.00 20.40
CA SER A 294 -3.04 9.57 20.61
C SER A 294 -4.45 9.05 20.83
N ALA A 295 -4.98 8.31 19.87
CA ALA A 295 -6.33 7.79 19.93
C ALA A 295 -6.32 6.28 19.72
N SER A 296 -7.20 5.55 20.39
CA SER A 296 -7.26 4.10 20.27
C SER A 296 -8.63 3.58 19.85
N CYS A 297 -8.59 2.40 19.22
CA CYS A 297 -9.73 1.53 19.05
C CYS A 297 -9.40 0.16 19.62
N ARG A 298 -10.44 -0.51 20.13
CA ARG A 298 -10.34 -1.81 20.76
C ARG A 298 -11.18 -2.82 19.98
N CYS A 299 -10.70 -4.05 19.96
CA CYS A 299 -11.47 -5.21 19.56
C CYS A 299 -11.83 -5.97 20.84
N LEU A 300 -13.12 -6.23 21.03
CA LEU A 300 -13.64 -6.98 22.17
C LEU A 300 -13.98 -8.40 21.72
N ASP A 301 -13.43 -9.38 22.43
CA ASP A 301 -13.77 -10.79 22.22
C ASP A 301 -15.29 -11.00 22.37
N PRO A 302 -15.93 -11.69 21.41
CA PRO A 302 -17.39 -11.70 21.34
C PRO A 302 -18.04 -12.43 22.51
N LEU A 303 -17.33 -13.37 23.14
CA LEU A 303 -17.81 -14.22 24.23
C LEU A 303 -17.55 -13.59 25.59
N THR A 304 -16.32 -13.16 25.83
CA THR A 304 -15.85 -12.66 27.12
C THR A 304 -16.06 -11.16 27.29
N LYS A 305 -16.27 -10.42 26.19
CA LYS A 305 -16.29 -8.95 26.12
C LYS A 305 -15.00 -8.29 26.61
N GLN A 306 -13.93 -9.06 26.79
CA GLN A 306 -12.62 -8.53 27.14
C GLN A 306 -11.91 -8.00 25.89
N VAL A 307 -11.03 -7.02 26.07
CA VAL A 307 -10.19 -6.52 24.97
C VAL A 307 -9.30 -7.68 24.49
N SER A 308 -9.39 -8.01 23.20
CA SER A 308 -8.54 -9.01 22.52
C SER A 308 -7.45 -8.34 21.68
N ALA A 309 -7.73 -7.13 21.17
CA ALA A 309 -6.73 -6.28 20.55
C ALA A 309 -6.99 -4.79 20.78
N GLU A 310 -5.95 -3.99 20.73
CA GLU A 310 -6.04 -2.52 20.73
C GLU A 310 -5.04 -1.93 19.74
N ILE A 311 -5.54 -1.05 18.88
CA ILE A 311 -4.74 -0.25 17.98
C ILE A 311 -4.71 1.18 18.50
N VAL A 312 -3.50 1.71 18.69
CA VAL A 312 -3.28 3.11 19.07
C VAL A 312 -2.69 3.84 17.89
N ILE A 313 -3.46 4.79 17.39
CA ILE A 313 -3.03 5.72 16.37
C ILE A 313 -2.46 6.95 17.06
N ILE A 314 -1.21 7.26 16.75
CA ILE A 314 -0.56 8.49 17.18
C ILE A 314 -0.24 9.36 15.98
N ARG A 315 -0.32 10.66 16.17
CA ARG A 315 0.36 11.63 15.30
C ARG A 315 1.73 11.91 15.89
N GLY A 316 2.78 11.30 15.34
CA GLY A 316 4.15 11.62 15.74
C GLY A 316 4.50 13.06 15.40
N THR A 317 5.19 13.74 16.32
CA THR A 317 5.73 15.09 16.09
C THR A 317 7.18 15.06 15.64
N GLU A 318 7.85 13.90 15.76
CA GLU A 318 9.27 13.74 15.46
C GLU A 318 9.48 13.19 14.05
N HIS A 319 9.96 14.07 13.17
CA HIS A 319 10.34 13.79 11.80
C HIS A 319 11.85 13.58 11.72
N THR A 320 12.31 12.63 10.91
CA THR A 320 13.75 12.39 10.70
C THR A 320 14.08 12.36 9.22
N CYS A 321 15.04 13.19 8.82
CA CYS A 321 15.60 13.25 7.48
C CYS A 321 17.07 12.79 7.53
N ASN A 322 17.31 11.50 7.26
CA ASN A 322 18.64 10.90 7.33
C ASN A 322 19.40 10.97 6.00
N ILE A 323 19.89 12.17 5.67
CA ILE A 323 20.70 12.43 4.48
C ILE A 323 21.95 11.56 4.42
N ALA A 324 22.57 11.23 5.56
CA ALA A 324 23.74 10.35 5.60
C ALA A 324 23.44 8.97 4.98
N GLU A 325 22.37 8.32 5.45
CA GLU A 325 21.95 7.03 4.90
C GLU A 325 21.49 7.15 3.44
N MET A 326 20.73 8.20 3.12
CA MET A 326 20.26 8.45 1.76
C MET A 326 21.42 8.69 0.78
N SER A 327 22.51 9.30 1.22
CA SER A 327 23.68 9.57 0.39
C SER A 327 24.37 8.29 -0.06
N ILE A 328 24.42 7.28 0.81
CA ILE A 328 24.94 5.95 0.49
C ILE A 328 24.04 5.28 -0.55
N LYS A 329 22.72 5.34 -0.34
CA LYS A 329 21.74 4.79 -1.30
C LYS A 329 21.80 5.51 -2.66
N ASN A 330 22.04 6.82 -2.66
CA ASN A 330 22.15 7.64 -3.87
C ASN A 330 23.29 7.20 -4.78
N ARG A 331 24.39 6.66 -4.23
CA ARG A 331 25.52 6.12 -5.02
C ARG A 331 25.10 4.90 -5.85
N ILE A 332 24.17 4.10 -5.32
CA ILE A 332 23.64 2.90 -5.99
C ILE A 332 22.53 3.29 -6.97
N LYS A 333 21.64 4.18 -6.53
CA LYS A 333 20.50 4.66 -7.31
C LYS A 333 20.30 6.16 -7.07
N PRO A 334 20.64 7.02 -8.04
CA PRO A 334 20.47 8.46 -7.89
C PRO A 334 19.02 8.82 -7.55
N TYR A 335 18.85 9.66 -6.54
CA TYR A 335 17.58 10.26 -6.16
C TYR A 335 17.24 11.39 -7.14
N ILE A 336 16.00 11.40 -7.62
CA ILE A 336 15.44 12.46 -8.45
C ILE A 336 14.50 13.27 -7.56
N GLY A 337 14.75 14.57 -7.43
CA GLY A 337 13.90 15.50 -6.66
C GLY A 337 14.45 15.85 -5.28
N ASP A 338 13.55 16.18 -4.36
CA ASP A 338 13.89 16.45 -2.96
C ASP A 338 14.18 15.13 -2.23
N TRP A 339 15.22 15.14 -1.41
CA TRP A 339 15.65 13.96 -0.65
C TRP A 339 14.72 13.71 0.53
N CYS A 340 14.27 14.78 1.16
CA CYS A 340 13.24 14.75 2.18
C CYS A 340 12.16 15.76 1.80
N ASP A 341 10.91 15.36 1.96
CA ASP A 341 9.74 16.22 1.83
C ASP A 341 8.93 16.09 3.11
N VAL A 342 9.02 17.11 3.96
CA VAL A 342 8.50 17.07 5.33
C VAL A 342 7.47 18.18 5.48
N VAL A 343 6.29 17.81 5.99
CA VAL A 343 5.26 18.76 6.39
C VAL A 343 5.38 18.96 7.90
N LEU A 344 5.74 20.17 8.34
CA LEU A 344 5.76 20.51 9.76
C LEU A 344 4.49 21.26 10.15
N LYS A 345 3.90 20.79 11.24
CA LYS A 345 2.77 21.42 11.91
C LYS A 345 3.20 21.93 13.29
N PRO A 346 2.42 22.82 13.92
CA PRO A 346 2.80 23.39 15.20
C PRO A 346 3.07 22.29 16.24
N GLY A 347 4.23 22.36 16.89
CA GLY A 347 4.70 21.36 17.86
C GLY A 347 5.60 20.27 17.26
N ASP A 348 5.75 20.21 15.94
CA ASP A 348 6.60 19.23 15.29
C ASP A 348 8.10 19.58 15.39
N THR A 349 8.92 18.54 15.36
CA THR A 349 10.37 18.59 15.33
C THR A 349 10.89 17.86 14.09
N LEU A 350 11.69 18.52 13.26
CA LEU A 350 12.47 17.87 12.22
C LEU A 350 13.93 17.71 12.66
N ARG A 351 14.38 16.47 12.74
CA ARG A 351 15.79 16.13 12.90
C ARG A 351 16.42 15.79 11.55
N ILE A 352 17.38 16.59 11.12
CA ILE A 352 18.17 16.35 9.90
C ILE A 352 19.50 15.75 10.32
N THR A 353 19.83 14.57 9.79
CA THR A 353 21.14 13.94 10.00
C THR A 353 21.92 13.83 8.69
N PHE A 354 23.09 14.41 8.64
CA PHE A 354 24.02 14.37 7.51
C PHE A 354 25.39 13.84 7.97
N PRO A 355 26.26 13.41 7.05
CA PRO A 355 27.61 12.97 7.39
C PRO A 355 28.37 14.07 8.16
N PRO A 356 29.01 13.74 9.29
CA PRO A 356 29.70 14.72 10.14
C PRO A 356 30.92 15.33 9.43
N ASP A 357 31.30 16.52 9.88
CA ASP A 357 32.51 17.20 9.42
C ASP A 357 33.73 16.39 9.89
N ASN A 358 34.65 16.05 8.99
CA ASN A 358 35.77 15.13 9.21
C ASN A 358 35.41 13.63 9.28
N CYS A 359 34.66 13.12 8.30
CA CYS A 359 34.62 11.69 8.00
C CYS A 359 36.03 11.18 7.61
N THR A 360 36.88 10.88 8.59
CA THR A 360 38.25 10.37 8.39
C THR A 360 38.29 8.89 8.02
N LYS A 361 37.15 8.19 8.06
CA LYS A 361 37.03 6.78 7.71
C LYS A 361 35.71 6.56 6.98
N ASP A 362 35.77 6.45 5.67
CA ASP A 362 34.65 5.89 4.91
C ASP A 362 34.52 4.40 5.29
N PRO A 363 33.42 3.96 5.94
CA PRO A 363 33.25 2.57 6.33
C PRO A 363 33.10 1.63 5.12
N SER A 364 32.82 2.17 3.93
CA SER A 364 32.46 1.40 2.74
C SER A 364 33.63 1.09 1.80
N THR A 365 34.79 1.72 2.00
CA THR A 365 35.96 1.57 1.09
C THR A 365 36.94 0.47 1.50
N ASN A 366 36.68 -0.28 2.57
CA ASN A 366 37.58 -1.32 3.07
C ASN A 366 37.93 -2.42 2.05
N ASN A 367 37.18 -2.57 0.95
CA ASN A 367 37.41 -3.64 -0.02
C ASN A 367 37.90 -3.21 -1.41
N LEU A 368 37.94 -1.91 -1.76
CA LEU A 368 38.25 -1.48 -3.14
C LEU A 368 39.55 -0.67 -3.31
N LEU A 369 40.16 -0.17 -2.23
CA LEU A 369 41.43 0.57 -2.32
C LEU A 369 42.48 -0.05 -1.39
N ARG A 370 43.36 -0.86 -1.98
CA ARG A 370 44.46 -1.58 -1.32
C ARG A 370 45.59 -0.69 -0.78
N ASN A 371 45.44 0.63 -0.82
CA ASN A 371 46.40 1.60 -0.29
C ASN A 371 45.88 2.20 1.03
N LYS A 372 46.30 1.59 2.14
CA LYS A 372 45.73 1.71 3.48
C LYS A 372 45.80 3.09 4.18
N ASN A 373 46.44 4.14 3.65
CA ASN A 373 46.80 5.31 4.49
C ASN A 373 46.48 6.69 3.92
N ALA A 374 45.78 6.82 2.79
CA ALA A 374 45.41 8.15 2.28
C ALA A 374 44.07 8.59 2.87
N THR A 375 44.09 9.29 4.01
CA THR A 375 42.94 10.08 4.48
C THR A 375 42.71 11.23 3.50
N VAL A 376 41.73 11.08 2.62
CA VAL A 376 41.26 12.18 1.77
C VAL A 376 40.40 13.09 2.64
N PRO A 377 40.74 14.39 2.80
CA PRO A 377 39.89 15.30 3.54
C PRO A 377 38.60 15.54 2.76
N CYS A 378 37.49 15.29 3.43
CA CYS A 378 36.15 15.54 2.91
C CYS A 378 35.46 16.61 3.77
N PHE A 379 34.79 17.53 3.08
CA PHE A 379 34.10 18.65 3.68
C PHE A 379 32.61 18.49 3.43
N SER A 380 31.83 18.66 4.50
CA SER A 380 30.38 18.75 4.45
C SER A 380 30.01 20.23 4.63
N PHE A 381 29.09 20.71 3.80
CA PHE A 381 28.61 22.08 3.83
C PHE A 381 27.08 22.05 3.95
N PHE A 382 26.57 22.52 5.09
CA PHE A 382 25.15 22.78 5.26
C PHE A 382 24.85 24.24 4.91
N SER A 383 23.89 24.45 4.02
CA SER A 383 23.49 25.77 3.53
C SER A 383 22.01 26.02 3.78
N PRO A 384 21.63 27.17 4.34
CA PRO A 384 22.51 28.29 4.71
C PRO A 384 23.43 27.97 5.91
N TRP A 385 24.60 28.62 5.94
CA TRP A 385 25.62 28.40 6.97
C TRP A 385 25.09 28.73 8.37
N ASP A 386 24.26 29.75 8.46
CA ASP A 386 23.49 30.08 9.65
C ASP A 386 22.03 29.65 9.45
N ALA A 387 21.76 28.39 9.76
CA ALA A 387 20.43 27.81 9.67
C ALA A 387 19.47 28.34 10.75
N LYS A 388 19.96 29.06 11.76
CA LYS A 388 19.14 29.74 12.78
C LYS A 388 18.60 31.06 12.27
N GLU A 389 19.38 31.74 11.43
CA GLU A 389 19.00 33.05 10.92
C GLU A 389 18.39 33.02 9.52
N PHE A 390 18.77 32.08 8.65
CA PHE A 390 18.40 32.10 7.23
C PHE A 390 17.77 30.81 6.73
N VAL A 391 17.00 30.93 5.64
CA VAL A 391 16.45 29.80 4.88
C VAL A 391 16.32 30.15 3.40
N TYR A 392 16.36 29.15 2.51
CA TYR A 392 15.99 29.37 1.10
C TYR A 392 14.48 29.24 0.91
N VAL A 393 13.85 30.28 0.38
CA VAL A 393 12.42 30.30 0.05
C VAL A 393 12.25 30.24 -1.46
N GLU A 394 11.33 29.40 -1.92
CA GLU A 394 10.97 29.28 -3.32
C GLU A 394 10.29 30.58 -3.84
N SER A 395 10.71 31.05 -5.01
CA SER A 395 10.09 32.17 -5.72
C SER A 395 8.73 31.77 -6.28
N LYS A 396 7.75 32.67 -6.26
CA LYS A 396 6.49 32.52 -7.01
C LYS A 396 6.69 32.61 -8.53
N GLU A 397 7.77 33.25 -8.97
CA GLU A 397 8.11 33.38 -10.39
C GLU A 397 8.83 32.13 -10.90
N GLU A 398 8.15 31.36 -11.74
CA GLU A 398 8.78 30.28 -12.52
C GLU A 398 9.44 30.87 -13.75
N THR A 399 10.74 30.61 -13.92
CA THR A 399 11.49 31.06 -15.10
C THR A 399 11.69 29.91 -16.07
N SER A 400 12.06 30.20 -17.32
CA SER A 400 12.42 29.17 -18.31
C SER A 400 13.56 28.25 -17.86
N THR A 401 14.37 28.68 -16.87
CA THR A 401 15.45 27.89 -16.26
C THR A 401 15.03 27.18 -14.97
N GLY A 402 13.74 27.21 -14.62
CA GLY A 402 13.16 26.57 -13.44
C GLY A 402 12.86 27.54 -12.28
N LYS A 403 12.54 26.95 -11.12
CA LYS A 403 12.19 27.64 -9.87
C LYS A 403 13.42 28.31 -9.26
N ARG A 404 13.32 29.62 -8.96
CA ARG A 404 14.36 30.37 -8.26
C ARG A 404 14.18 30.27 -6.74
N TYR A 405 15.28 30.37 -6.01
CA TYR A 405 15.28 30.33 -4.54
C TYR A 405 16.05 31.54 -4.00
N TYR A 406 15.46 32.23 -3.03
CA TYR A 406 16.07 33.38 -2.38
C TYR A 406 16.41 33.03 -0.93
N MET A 407 17.62 33.39 -0.50
CA MET A 407 18.00 33.28 0.90
C MET A 407 17.37 34.46 1.65
N LEU A 408 16.49 34.18 2.61
CA LEU A 408 15.80 35.19 3.40
C LEU A 408 16.01 34.90 4.90
N PRO A 409 16.07 35.94 5.75
CA PRO A 409 16.05 35.75 7.19
C PRO A 409 14.77 35.03 7.62
N ILE A 410 14.86 34.03 8.51
CA ILE A 410 13.72 33.23 9.00
C ILE A 410 12.64 34.16 9.57
N LYS A 411 13.04 35.15 10.36
CA LYS A 411 12.11 36.16 10.92
C LYS A 411 11.33 36.95 9.86
N ASN A 412 11.91 37.17 8.69
CA ASN A 412 11.22 37.88 7.60
C ASN A 412 10.22 36.97 6.87
N VAL A 413 10.39 35.66 6.98
CA VAL A 413 9.54 34.67 6.32
C VAL A 413 8.36 34.28 7.23
N PHE A 414 8.62 34.11 8.51
CA PHE A 414 7.67 33.52 9.46
C PHE A 414 7.30 34.43 10.63
N GLY A 415 8.05 35.49 10.88
CA GLY A 415 7.97 36.26 12.13
C GLY A 415 8.95 35.73 13.17
N ASP A 416 9.02 36.43 14.31
CA ASP A 416 9.92 36.08 15.40
C ASP A 416 9.45 34.79 16.10
N ASN A 417 10.41 33.98 16.58
CA ASN A 417 10.20 32.80 17.42
C ASN A 417 9.34 31.65 16.85
N VAL A 418 9.03 31.64 15.55
CA VAL A 418 8.28 30.53 14.94
C VAL A 418 9.03 29.21 14.95
N PHE A 419 10.35 29.25 14.70
CA PHE A 419 11.21 28.07 14.75
C PHE A 419 12.27 28.20 15.84
N GLU A 420 12.48 27.12 16.56
CA GLU A 420 13.67 26.90 17.36
C GLU A 420 14.62 25.99 16.56
N VAL A 421 15.74 26.54 16.10
CA VAL A 421 16.76 25.78 15.37
C VAL A 421 17.92 25.48 16.32
N ASP A 422 18.10 24.21 16.65
CA ASP A 422 19.26 23.71 17.38
C ASP A 422 20.31 23.15 16.41
N ASP A 423 21.43 23.87 16.31
CA ASP A 423 22.60 23.50 15.55
C ASP A 423 23.83 23.21 16.42
N SER A 424 23.63 23.06 17.75
CA SER A 424 24.73 22.80 18.69
C SER A 424 25.50 21.52 18.36
N LYS A 425 24.81 20.53 17.76
CA LYS A 425 25.36 19.24 17.29
C LYS A 425 25.65 19.21 15.78
N ARG A 426 25.76 20.38 15.13
CA ARG A 426 26.02 20.46 13.67
C ARG A 426 27.31 19.75 13.27
N LYS A 427 28.37 19.86 14.09
CA LYS A 427 29.66 19.16 13.85
C LYS A 427 29.51 17.64 13.84
N ASP A 428 28.56 17.12 14.62
CA ASP A 428 28.20 15.70 14.65
C ASP A 428 27.23 15.32 13.53
N GLY A 429 26.93 16.25 12.61
CA GLY A 429 26.04 16.03 11.49
C GLY A 429 24.56 16.15 11.83
N ILE A 430 24.18 16.80 12.94
CA ILE A 430 22.79 16.86 13.42
C ILE A 430 22.33 18.32 13.48
N VAL A 431 21.21 18.61 12.83
CA VAL A 431 20.47 19.87 12.98
C VAL A 431 19.02 19.54 13.31
N THR A 432 18.47 20.20 14.30
CA THR A 432 17.08 20.03 14.74
C THR A 432 16.32 21.32 14.53
N ILE A 433 15.14 21.24 13.93
CA ILE A 433 14.25 22.38 13.69
C ILE A 433 12.93 22.06 14.37
N LYS A 434 12.53 22.84 15.36
CA LYS A 434 11.27 22.68 16.09
C LYS A 434 10.32 23.82 15.75
N TYR A 435 9.08 23.50 15.40
CA TYR A 435 8.03 24.46 15.12
C TYR A 435 7.25 24.77 16.40
N ASN A 436 7.34 26.02 16.87
CA ASN A 436 6.72 26.45 18.13
C ASN A 436 5.19 26.66 18.00
N ILE A 437 4.44 26.19 19.00
CA ILE A 437 2.97 26.24 19.03
C ILE A 437 2.45 27.67 19.32
N SER A 438 3.16 28.44 20.15
CA SER A 438 2.65 29.69 20.75
C SER A 438 2.69 30.93 19.87
N ASP A 439 3.56 30.96 18.86
CA ASP A 439 3.92 32.20 18.15
C ASP A 439 3.52 32.22 16.66
N SER A 440 2.77 31.21 16.22
CA SER A 440 2.26 31.10 14.87
C SER A 440 1.07 32.06 14.67
N LYS A 441 1.38 33.35 14.47
CA LYS A 441 0.43 34.29 13.85
C LYS A 441 0.24 33.88 12.39
N GLU A 442 -0.94 34.13 11.83
CA GLU A 442 -1.26 33.87 10.40
C GLU A 442 -0.10 34.30 9.50
N THR A 443 0.71 33.32 9.08
CA THR A 443 1.67 33.54 8.02
C THR A 443 0.85 33.80 6.76
N ALA A 444 1.01 34.97 6.14
CA ALA A 444 0.23 35.41 4.98
C ALA A 444 0.35 34.51 3.73
N ASP A 445 1.06 33.39 3.81
CA ASP A 445 1.22 32.42 2.75
C ASP A 445 1.35 30.99 3.33
N PRO A 446 0.28 30.19 3.35
CA PRO A 446 0.20 28.91 4.06
C PRO A 446 1.01 27.76 3.45
N PHE A 447 1.71 27.98 2.32
CA PHE A 447 2.41 26.90 1.60
C PHE A 447 3.81 27.30 1.12
N ARG A 448 4.62 27.93 1.97
CA ARG A 448 6.02 28.20 1.62
C ARG A 448 6.85 26.93 1.73
N LYS A 449 7.31 26.44 0.57
CA LYS A 449 8.34 25.40 0.49
C LYS A 449 9.69 26.00 0.86
N LEU A 450 10.25 25.57 1.99
CA LEU A 450 11.61 25.90 2.37
C LEU A 450 12.57 24.88 1.81
N ARG A 451 13.80 25.33 1.52
CA ARG A 451 14.87 24.46 1.08
C ARG A 451 16.09 24.62 1.96
N TYR A 452 16.60 23.50 2.47
CA TYR A 452 17.98 23.39 2.94
C TYR A 452 18.79 22.63 1.90
N LYS A 453 20.08 22.96 1.80
CA LYS A 453 21.01 22.25 0.93
C LYS A 453 22.14 21.69 1.76
N TRP A 454 22.41 20.41 1.59
CA TRP A 454 23.65 19.81 2.08
C TRP A 454 24.53 19.46 0.88
N LYS A 455 25.80 19.87 0.92
CA LYS A 455 26.80 19.55 -0.09
C LYS A 455 27.97 18.81 0.54
N TYR A 456 28.33 17.69 -0.05
CA TYR A 456 29.55 16.96 0.28
C TYR A 456 30.60 17.17 -0.79
N GLN A 457 31.85 17.42 -0.40
CA GLN A 457 32.97 17.59 -1.31
C GLN A 457 34.25 17.01 -0.73
N CYS A 458 34.80 15.97 -1.38
CA CYS A 458 36.13 15.44 -1.08
C CYS A 458 37.19 16.09 -1.98
N GLN A 459 38.35 16.41 -1.42
CA GLN A 459 39.49 16.87 -2.24
C GLN A 459 39.95 15.75 -3.18
N ASN A 460 40.32 16.08 -4.42
CA ASN A 460 40.85 15.16 -5.44
C ASN A 460 39.89 14.06 -5.96
N LEU A 461 38.59 14.11 -5.62
CA LEU A 461 37.55 13.23 -6.18
C LEU A 461 36.45 14.08 -6.86
N PRO A 462 36.55 14.35 -8.17
CA PRO A 462 35.59 15.21 -8.88
C PRO A 462 34.16 14.64 -8.98
N SER A 463 33.96 13.34 -8.67
CA SER A 463 32.71 12.61 -8.86
C SER A 463 31.78 12.55 -7.64
N GLU A 464 32.12 13.18 -6.51
CA GLU A 464 31.35 13.02 -5.25
C GLU A 464 30.65 14.29 -4.73
N ASN A 465 30.37 15.26 -5.62
CA ASN A 465 29.55 16.41 -5.25
C ASN A 465 28.07 15.98 -5.11
N VAL A 466 27.71 15.48 -3.93
CA VAL A 466 26.32 15.15 -3.60
C VAL A 466 25.65 16.42 -3.07
N THR A 467 24.53 16.81 -3.70
CA THR A 467 23.66 17.87 -3.18
C THR A 467 22.32 17.27 -2.80
N ALA A 468 21.98 17.33 -1.52
CA ALA A 468 20.67 16.94 -1.02
C ALA A 468 19.79 18.17 -0.83
N ASN A 469 18.60 18.15 -1.42
CA ASN A 469 17.58 19.17 -1.18
C ASN A 469 16.60 18.66 -0.13
N ILE A 470 16.35 19.45 0.90
CA ILE A 470 15.37 19.16 1.95
C ILE A 470 14.24 20.14 1.79
N SER A 471 13.06 19.63 1.44
CA SER A 471 11.82 20.39 1.34
C SER A 471 11.10 20.41 2.69
N LEU A 472 10.70 21.60 3.13
CA LEU A 472 9.84 21.79 4.30
C LEU A 472 8.57 22.51 3.86
N VAL A 473 7.41 21.96 4.15
CA VAL A 473 6.12 22.64 4.03
C VAL A 473 5.62 22.95 5.43
N ILE A 474 5.31 24.22 5.69
CA ILE A 474 4.82 24.66 7.00
C ILE A 474 3.32 24.83 6.94
N VAL A 475 2.60 24.25 7.90
CA VAL A 475 1.14 24.34 7.99
C VAL A 475 0.77 25.27 9.15
N PRO A 476 0.03 26.37 8.92
CA PRO A 476 -0.31 27.32 9.98
C PRO A 476 -1.37 26.76 10.94
N THR A 477 -1.40 27.28 12.17
CA THR A 477 -2.30 26.81 13.26
C THR A 477 -3.79 27.02 12.99
N ASN A 478 -4.16 27.96 12.11
CA ASN A 478 -5.54 28.38 11.87
C ASN A 478 -6.12 27.88 10.54
N ALA A 479 -5.49 26.91 9.88
CA ALA A 479 -6.06 26.28 8.68
C ALA A 479 -7.15 25.27 9.07
N THR A 480 -8.29 25.75 9.59
CA THR A 480 -9.51 24.96 9.81
C THR A 480 -10.64 25.50 8.98
#